data_AF-A0A2D7W757-F1
#
_entry.id   AF-A0A2D7W757-F1
#
_cell.length_a   1.000
_cell.length_b   1.000
_cell.length_c   1.000
_cell.angle_alpha   90.00
_cell.angle_beta   90.00
_cell.angle_gamma   90.00
#
_symmetry.space_group_name_H-M   'P 1'
#
loop_
_entity.id
_entity.type
_entity.pdbx_description
1 polymer ?
#
loop_
_entity_poly.entity_id
_entity_poly.type
_entity_poly.pdbx_seq_one_letter_code
_entity_poly.pdbx_strand_id
1 'polypeptide(L)'
;MEENEDSEPILPGPTPDPSKIPSVVREVGELDIEGKIEELGIAKTSDPIISELIEFFEETEPPEPLSNNLSGDPQSEAWLQLLLTLMIKEHGKDSASLGEIELIIGEKMNREGSDLELFLNRLWMMGRIDKVYGGAEVAFSPNPSWLESR
;
A
#
# COMPACT_ATOMS: atom_id res chain seq x y z
N MET A 1 62.77 -21.57 20.24
CA MET A 1 62.33 -21.07 21.55
C MET A 1 62.12 -19.59 21.37
N GLU A 2 60.96 -18.99 21.59
CA GLU A 2 59.65 -19.37 22.12
C GLU A 2 58.69 -18.29 21.56
N GLU A 3 57.63 -18.74 20.87
CA GLU A 3 56.23 -18.48 21.24
C GLU A 3 55.79 -17.01 21.16
N ASN A 4 54.96 -16.73 20.15
CA ASN A 4 54.16 -15.52 20.03
C ASN A 4 53.09 -15.56 21.13
N GLU A 5 53.19 -14.69 22.13
CA GLU A 5 52.08 -14.46 23.06
C GLU A 5 51.05 -13.55 22.38
N ASP A 6 49.99 -14.16 21.84
CA ASP A 6 48.73 -13.50 21.51
C ASP A 6 48.15 -12.84 22.78
N SER A 7 48.52 -11.59 23.03
CA SER A 7 47.91 -10.78 24.09
C SER A 7 46.52 -10.34 23.62
N GLU A 8 45.50 -11.12 23.99
CA GLU A 8 44.10 -10.75 23.76
C GLU A 8 43.81 -9.37 24.38
N PRO A 9 43.18 -8.44 23.65
CA PRO A 9 42.93 -7.09 24.14
C PRO A 9 41.98 -7.13 25.35
N ILE A 10 42.47 -6.67 26.50
CA ILE A 10 41.70 -6.59 27.74
C ILE A 10 40.60 -5.53 27.56
N LEU A 11 39.36 -5.99 27.37
CA LEU A 11 38.20 -5.11 27.24
C LEU A 11 37.85 -4.52 28.61
N PRO A 12 37.58 -3.20 28.72
CA PRO A 12 37.16 -2.60 29.97
C PRO A 12 35.74 -3.08 30.34
N GLY A 13 35.62 -3.73 31.50
CA GLY A 13 34.34 -4.19 32.06
C GLY A 13 34.44 -5.57 32.72
N PRO A 14 33.43 -5.97 33.50
CA PRO A 14 33.34 -7.35 33.99
C PRO A 14 33.20 -8.32 32.82
N THR A 15 33.78 -9.51 32.93
CA THR A 15 33.61 -10.58 31.95
C THR A 15 32.11 -10.77 31.67
N PRO A 16 31.67 -10.70 30.41
CA PRO A 16 30.27 -10.91 30.09
C PRO A 16 29.84 -12.28 30.60
N ASP A 17 28.79 -12.31 31.43
CA ASP A 17 28.23 -13.54 31.97
C ASP A 17 27.06 -13.97 31.07
N PRO A 18 27.24 -14.98 30.21
CA PRO A 18 26.19 -15.45 29.30
C PRO A 18 24.97 -16.00 30.05
N SER A 19 25.11 -16.33 31.33
CA SER A 19 24.01 -16.79 32.19
C SER A 19 22.99 -15.69 32.52
N LYS A 20 23.34 -14.41 32.28
CA LYS A 20 22.46 -13.26 32.49
C LYS A 20 21.63 -12.89 31.25
N ILE A 21 21.83 -13.58 30.13
CA ILE A 21 21.02 -13.38 28.93
C ILE A 21 19.68 -14.08 29.17
N PRO A 22 18.55 -13.36 29.23
CA PRO A 22 17.26 -14.01 29.32
C PRO A 22 17.04 -14.85 28.05
N SER A 23 16.82 -16.15 28.24
CA SER A 23 16.41 -17.08 27.20
C SER A 23 14.96 -16.79 26.81
N VAL A 24 14.72 -15.68 26.11
CA VAL A 24 13.42 -15.42 25.49
C VAL A 24 13.34 -16.27 24.24
N VAL A 25 12.92 -17.52 24.41
CA VAL A 25 12.51 -18.39 23.32
C VAL A 25 11.11 -17.91 22.92
N ARG A 26 11.00 -17.01 21.94
CA ARG A 26 9.72 -16.87 21.23
C ARG A 26 9.65 -18.05 20.29
N GLU A 27 8.58 -18.82 20.36
CA GLU A 27 8.33 -19.87 19.38
C GLU A 27 8.07 -19.17 18.02
N VAL A 28 8.94 -19.43 17.05
CA VAL A 28 8.83 -18.83 15.72
C VAL A 28 7.61 -19.46 15.06
N GLY A 29 6.52 -18.69 14.92
CA GLY A 29 5.28 -19.14 14.28
C GLY A 29 4.01 -19.02 15.12
N GLU A 30 4.08 -18.66 16.41
CA GLU A 30 2.90 -18.44 17.26
C GLU A 30 2.22 -17.07 17.08
N LEU A 31 2.65 -16.26 16.11
CA LEU A 31 2.03 -14.95 15.86
C LEU A 31 0.68 -15.14 15.15
N ASP A 32 -0.40 -15.20 15.93
CA ASP A 32 -1.78 -15.11 15.46
C ASP A 32 -2.12 -13.66 15.13
N ILE A 33 -1.88 -13.28 13.87
CA ILE A 33 -2.13 -11.92 13.37
C ILE A 33 -3.65 -11.67 13.34
N GLU A 34 -4.42 -12.68 12.96
CA GLU A 34 -5.88 -12.62 12.85
C GLU A 34 -6.53 -12.36 14.22
N GLY A 35 -6.15 -13.13 15.25
CA GLY A 35 -6.64 -12.92 16.62
C GLY A 35 -6.25 -11.55 17.19
N LYS A 36 -5.06 -11.03 16.83
CA LYS A 36 -4.60 -9.69 17.22
C LYS A 36 -5.43 -8.58 16.56
N ILE A 37 -5.79 -8.74 15.29
CA ILE A 37 -6.61 -7.80 14.52
C ILE A 37 -8.02 -7.72 15.15
N GLU A 38 -8.59 -8.87 15.51
CA GLU A 38 -9.90 -8.96 16.17
C GLU A 38 -9.88 -8.35 17.58
N GLU A 39 -8.83 -8.60 18.38
CA GLU A 39 -8.62 -7.99 19.71
C GLU A 39 -8.51 -6.45 19.63
N LEU A 40 -7.89 -5.94 18.56
CA LEU A 40 -7.73 -4.51 18.33
C LEU A 40 -8.96 -3.84 17.69
N GLY A 41 -9.99 -4.60 17.35
CA GLY A 41 -11.20 -4.11 16.68
C GLY A 41 -10.93 -3.52 15.29
N ILE A 42 -9.83 -3.93 14.65
CA ILE A 42 -9.45 -3.48 13.32
C ILE A 42 -10.31 -4.24 12.31
N ALA A 43 -10.97 -3.52 11.39
CA ALA A 43 -11.75 -4.13 10.33
C ALA A 43 -10.85 -5.06 9.50
N LYS A 44 -11.26 -6.31 9.33
CA LYS A 44 -10.53 -7.30 8.55
C LYS A 44 -10.49 -6.84 7.09
N THR A 45 -9.30 -6.85 6.47
CA THR A 45 -9.17 -6.66 5.02
C THR A 45 -10.08 -7.67 4.33
N SER A 46 -11.05 -7.18 3.58
CA SER A 46 -11.91 -7.99 2.73
C SER A 46 -11.53 -7.69 1.29
N ASP A 47 -11.45 -8.72 0.46
CA ASP A 47 -11.34 -8.45 -0.98
C ASP A 47 -12.57 -7.64 -1.42
N PRO A 48 -12.39 -6.53 -2.15
CA PRO A 48 -13.50 -5.77 -2.66
C PRO A 48 -14.33 -6.65 -3.59
N ILE A 49 -15.65 -6.62 -3.40
CA ILE A 49 -16.57 -7.28 -4.32
C ILE A 49 -16.66 -6.38 -5.55
N ILE A 50 -15.87 -6.69 -6.58
CA ILE A 50 -15.72 -5.86 -7.78
C ILE A 50 -17.07 -5.50 -8.42
N SER A 51 -18.05 -6.41 -8.40
CA SER A 51 -19.40 -6.13 -8.91
C SER A 51 -20.14 -5.05 -8.11
N GLU A 52 -19.97 -5.01 -6.78
CA GLU A 52 -20.57 -3.96 -5.94
C GLU A 52 -19.93 -2.60 -6.21
N LEU A 53 -18.61 -2.58 -6.44
CA LEU A 53 -17.91 -1.35 -6.84
C LEU A 53 -18.41 -0.84 -8.19
N ILE A 54 -18.56 -1.72 -9.19
CA ILE A 54 -19.08 -1.33 -10.50
C ILE A 54 -20.49 -0.71 -10.36
N GLU A 55 -21.40 -1.39 -9.65
CA GLU A 55 -22.76 -0.90 -9.42
C GLU A 55 -22.75 0.48 -8.73
N PHE A 56 -21.91 0.64 -7.70
CA PHE A 56 -21.72 1.92 -7.03
C PHE A 56 -21.29 3.03 -8.00
N PHE A 57 -20.27 2.79 -8.84
CA PHE A 57 -19.77 3.77 -9.80
C PHE A 57 -20.74 4.03 -10.96
N GLU A 58 -21.62 3.09 -11.29
CA GLU A 58 -22.70 3.30 -12.26
C GLU A 58 -23.73 4.31 -11.77
N GLU A 59 -24.13 4.21 -10.50
CA GLU A 59 -25.13 5.09 -9.87
C GLU A 59 -24.55 6.42 -9.35
N THR A 60 -23.22 6.48 -9.15
CA THR A 60 -22.56 7.66 -8.60
C THR A 60 -22.50 8.80 -9.60
N GLU A 61 -22.91 10.00 -9.17
CA GLU A 61 -22.72 11.22 -9.95
C GLU A 61 -21.23 11.55 -10.12
N PRO A 62 -20.83 12.15 -11.26
CA PRO A 62 -19.44 12.54 -11.47
C PRO A 62 -18.90 13.40 -10.31
N PRO A 63 -17.76 13.03 -9.70
CA PRO A 63 -17.16 13.81 -8.63
C PRO A 63 -16.72 15.18 -9.16
N GLU A 64 -16.64 16.17 -8.27
CA GLU A 64 -16.11 17.48 -8.65
C GLU A 64 -14.67 17.35 -9.19
N PRO A 65 -14.35 17.98 -10.34
CA PRO A 65 -13.00 17.93 -10.89
C PRO A 65 -11.99 18.59 -9.95
N LEU A 66 -10.78 18.04 -9.90
CA LEU A 66 -9.72 18.58 -9.05
C LEU A 66 -9.32 20.00 -9.48
N SER A 67 -9.19 20.90 -8.51
CA SER A 67 -8.85 22.32 -8.76
C SER A 67 -7.34 22.56 -9.02
N ASN A 68 -6.56 21.51 -9.26
CA ASN A 68 -5.12 21.58 -9.36
C ASN A 68 -4.65 21.98 -10.78
N ASN A 69 -3.91 23.08 -10.89
CA ASN A 69 -3.33 23.58 -12.15
C ASN A 69 -2.35 22.60 -12.84
N LEU A 70 -1.85 21.58 -12.12
CA LEU A 70 -0.97 20.55 -12.65
C LEU A 70 -1.71 19.28 -13.09
N SER A 71 -3.04 19.25 -13.01
CA SER A 71 -3.81 18.10 -13.49
C SER A 71 -3.99 18.20 -15.00
N GLY A 72 -3.62 17.13 -15.71
CA GLY A 72 -3.83 17.04 -17.16
C GLY A 72 -5.25 16.60 -17.53
N ASP A 73 -5.96 15.97 -16.59
CA ASP A 73 -7.35 15.54 -16.73
C ASP A 73 -8.01 15.49 -15.34
N PRO A 74 -8.51 16.64 -14.86
CA PRO A 74 -9.03 16.76 -13.48
C PRO A 74 -10.20 15.84 -13.15
N GLN A 75 -11.04 15.52 -14.14
CA GLN A 75 -12.21 14.67 -13.94
C GLN A 75 -11.82 13.21 -13.79
N SER A 76 -10.94 12.70 -14.67
CA SER A 76 -10.46 11.33 -14.59
C SER A 76 -9.69 11.07 -13.30
N GLU A 77 -8.90 12.05 -12.85
CA GLU A 77 -8.21 11.96 -11.57
C GLU A 77 -9.15 11.94 -10.37
N ALA A 78 -10.25 12.70 -10.40
CA ALA A 78 -11.26 12.67 -9.34
C ALA A 78 -11.94 11.30 -9.23
N TRP A 79 -12.24 10.66 -10.37
CA TRP A 79 -12.75 9.28 -10.38
C TRP A 79 -11.76 8.28 -9.76
N LEU A 80 -10.49 8.38 -10.12
CA LEU A 80 -9.45 7.52 -9.55
C LEU A 80 -9.26 7.76 -8.04
N GLN A 81 -9.28 9.02 -7.60
CA GLN A 81 -9.22 9.35 -6.17
C GLN A 81 -10.40 8.75 -5.41
N LEU A 82 -11.61 8.81 -5.97
CA LEU A 82 -12.79 8.23 -5.36
C LEU A 82 -12.62 6.71 -5.21
N LEU A 83 -12.23 6.01 -6.27
CA LEU A 83 -11.99 4.56 -6.24
C LEU A 83 -10.96 4.17 -5.18
N LEU A 84 -9.77 4.78 -5.21
CA LEU A 84 -8.70 4.42 -4.30
C LEU A 84 -9.04 4.79 -2.84
N THR A 85 -9.77 5.88 -2.63
CA THR A 85 -10.28 6.24 -1.29
C THR A 85 -11.29 5.20 -0.78
N LEU A 86 -12.19 4.76 -1.64
CA LEU A 86 -13.21 3.77 -1.33
C LEU A 86 -12.57 2.44 -0.95
N MET A 87 -11.62 1.95 -1.76
CA MET A 87 -10.91 0.70 -1.48
C MET A 87 -10.16 0.71 -0.16
N ILE A 88 -9.51 1.82 0.19
CA ILE A 88 -8.81 1.96 1.48
C ILE A 88 -9.81 1.98 2.63
N LYS A 89 -10.88 2.79 2.53
CA LYS A 89 -11.79 3.03 3.65
C LYS A 89 -12.75 1.88 3.91
N GLU A 90 -13.25 1.23 2.86
CA GLU A 90 -14.29 0.21 2.99
C GLU A 90 -13.72 -1.20 3.00
N HIS A 91 -12.65 -1.44 2.24
CA HIS A 91 -12.10 -2.79 2.06
C HIS A 91 -10.72 -2.98 2.70
N GLY A 92 -10.07 -1.89 3.17
CA GLY A 92 -8.71 -1.95 3.71
C GLY A 92 -7.66 -2.32 2.64
N LYS A 93 -7.99 -2.18 1.36
CA LYS A 93 -7.12 -2.48 0.22
C LYS A 93 -6.46 -1.20 -0.26
N ASP A 94 -5.14 -1.15 -0.16
CA ASP A 94 -4.31 0.05 -0.40
C ASP A 94 -3.87 0.22 -1.86
N SER A 95 -4.10 -0.78 -2.71
CA SER A 95 -3.65 -0.78 -4.10
C SER A 95 -4.64 -1.47 -5.04
N ALA A 96 -4.72 -0.99 -6.29
CA ALA A 96 -5.55 -1.56 -7.36
C ALA A 96 -4.68 -1.94 -8.57
N SER A 97 -4.88 -3.12 -9.16
CA SER A 97 -4.25 -3.49 -10.43
C SER A 97 -4.78 -2.66 -11.60
N LEU A 98 -4.02 -2.61 -12.70
CA LEU A 98 -4.46 -1.96 -13.94
C LEU A 98 -5.82 -2.49 -14.40
N GLY A 99 -5.98 -3.82 -14.44
CA GLY A 99 -7.23 -4.46 -14.85
C GLY A 99 -8.41 -4.15 -13.94
N GLU A 100 -8.20 -4.06 -12.62
CA GLU A 100 -9.26 -3.67 -11.68
C GLU A 100 -9.70 -2.21 -11.90
N ILE A 101 -8.76 -1.29 -12.08
CA ILE A 101 -9.08 0.13 -12.34
C ILE A 101 -9.85 0.25 -13.65
N GLU A 102 -9.39 -0.42 -14.71
CA GLU A 102 -10.04 -0.43 -16.01
C GLU A 102 -11.48 -0.95 -15.92
N LEU A 103 -11.66 -2.08 -15.24
CA LEU A 103 -12.96 -2.72 -15.10
C LEU A 103 -13.96 -1.89 -14.28
N ILE A 104 -13.51 -1.17 -13.25
CA ILE A 104 -14.42 -0.45 -12.35
C ILE A 104 -14.72 0.97 -12.86
N ILE A 105 -13.70 1.71 -13.32
CA ILE A 105 -13.84 3.13 -13.67
C ILE A 105 -13.32 3.50 -15.06
N GLY A 106 -12.86 2.53 -15.88
CA GLY A 106 -12.33 2.79 -17.22
C GLY A 106 -13.33 3.52 -18.12
N GLU A 107 -14.60 3.08 -18.14
CA GLU A 107 -15.67 3.75 -18.89
C GLU A 107 -15.92 5.18 -18.40
N LYS A 108 -15.87 5.42 -17.09
CA LYS A 108 -16.11 6.75 -16.48
C LYS A 108 -15.03 7.76 -16.84
N MET A 109 -13.80 7.29 -17.01
CA MET A 109 -12.67 8.09 -17.47
C MET A 109 -12.56 8.13 -19.00
N ASN A 110 -13.30 7.27 -19.71
CA ASN A 110 -13.16 7.02 -21.15
C ASN A 110 -11.70 6.64 -21.51
N ARG A 111 -11.10 5.72 -20.74
CA ARG A 111 -9.72 5.24 -20.90
C ARG A 111 -9.62 3.73 -20.67
N GLU A 112 -8.96 3.05 -21.60
CA GLU A 112 -8.79 1.60 -21.59
C GLU A 112 -7.38 1.21 -22.06
N GLY A 113 -6.92 0.03 -21.66
CA GLY A 113 -5.64 -0.56 -22.00
C GLY A 113 -4.46 0.41 -21.86
N SER A 114 -3.73 0.62 -22.95
CA SER A 114 -2.51 1.43 -22.96
C SER A 114 -2.75 2.91 -22.66
N ASP A 115 -3.94 3.45 -22.94
CA ASP A 115 -4.25 4.85 -22.63
C ASP A 115 -4.43 5.06 -21.12
N LEU A 116 -5.12 4.12 -20.46
CA LEU A 116 -5.22 4.08 -19.00
C LEU A 116 -3.84 3.90 -18.35
N GLU A 117 -3.03 2.98 -18.87
CA GLU A 117 -1.68 2.75 -18.36
C GLU A 117 -0.81 4.01 -18.47
N LEU A 118 -0.86 4.73 -19.60
CA LEU A 118 -0.14 5.98 -19.80
C LEU A 118 -0.60 7.07 -18.82
N PHE A 119 -1.91 7.16 -18.60
CA PHE A 119 -2.51 8.07 -17.61
C PHE A 119 -1.99 7.79 -16.19
N LEU A 120 -2.04 6.53 -15.74
CA LEU A 120 -1.54 6.13 -14.42
C LEU A 120 -0.02 6.35 -14.29
N ASN A 121 0.75 6.04 -15.33
CA ASN A 121 2.18 6.32 -15.38
C ASN A 121 2.50 7.81 -15.19
N ARG A 122 1.70 8.70 -15.79
CA ARG A 122 1.83 10.14 -15.60
C ARG A 122 1.58 10.55 -14.15
N LEU A 123 0.53 10.03 -13.52
CA LEU A 123 0.24 10.29 -12.10
C LEU A 123 1.36 9.80 -11.19
N TRP A 124 1.92 8.63 -11.49
CA TRP A 124 3.06 8.08 -10.78
C TRP A 124 4.30 8.98 -10.89
N MET A 125 4.64 9.45 -12.10
CA MET A 125 5.74 10.40 -12.29
C MET A 125 5.53 11.74 -11.55
N MET A 126 4.28 12.14 -11.33
CA MET A 126 3.93 13.32 -10.54
C MET A 126 3.91 13.06 -9.01
N GLY A 127 4.18 11.83 -8.57
CA GLY A 127 4.17 11.45 -7.15
C GLY A 127 2.78 11.39 -6.52
N ARG A 128 1.72 11.32 -7.34
CA ARG A 128 0.33 11.25 -6.87
C ARG A 128 -0.09 9.84 -6.47
N ILE A 129 0.46 8.85 -7.17
CA ILE A 129 0.28 7.43 -6.89
C ILE A 129 1.64 6.74 -6.90
N ASP A 130 1.74 5.61 -6.24
CA ASP A 130 2.90 4.73 -6.21
C ASP A 130 2.61 3.44 -6.98
N LYS A 131 3.66 2.83 -7.54
CA LYS A 131 3.58 1.51 -8.17
C LYS A 131 3.97 0.44 -7.17
N VAL A 132 3.09 -0.52 -6.99
CA VAL A 132 3.29 -1.67 -6.13
C VAL A 132 3.58 -2.89 -7.01
N TYR A 133 4.71 -3.53 -6.72
CA TYR A 133 5.13 -4.77 -7.37
C TYR A 133 5.01 -5.91 -6.36
N GLY A 134 4.60 -7.10 -6.82
CA GLY A 134 4.45 -8.28 -5.95
C GLY A 134 3.23 -9.14 -6.25
N GLY A 135 2.30 -8.66 -7.08
CA GLY A 135 1.17 -9.43 -7.60
C GLY A 135 1.40 -9.99 -9.01
N ALA A 136 0.35 -10.58 -9.59
CA ALA A 136 0.33 -11.03 -10.98
C ALA A 136 0.44 -9.87 -11.99
N GLU A 137 -0.02 -8.69 -11.58
CA GLU A 137 0.04 -7.45 -12.36
C GLU A 137 0.61 -6.30 -11.50
N VAL A 138 1.02 -5.23 -12.17
CA VAL A 138 1.43 -3.99 -11.48
C VAL A 138 0.18 -3.34 -10.88
N ALA A 139 0.25 -3.02 -9.59
CA ALA A 139 -0.80 -2.31 -8.89
C ALA A 139 -0.40 -0.87 -8.58
N PHE A 140 -1.39 -0.04 -8.30
CA PHE A 140 -1.24 1.38 -8.04
C PHE A 140 -1.89 1.72 -6.70
N SER A 141 -1.15 2.40 -5.83
CA SER A 141 -1.63 2.88 -4.53
C SER A 141 -1.62 4.41 -4.50
N PRO A 142 -2.59 5.08 -3.84
CA PRO A 142 -2.57 6.53 -3.75
C PRO A 142 -1.50 7.02 -2.77
N ASN A 143 -0.84 8.13 -3.10
CA ASN A 143 -0.03 8.84 -2.11
C ASN A 143 -0.97 9.56 -1.13
N PRO A 144 -0.77 9.44 0.21
CA PRO A 144 -1.65 10.08 1.19
C PRO A 144 -1.79 11.59 0.99
N SER A 145 -0.69 12.27 0.65
CA SER A 145 -0.68 13.72 0.43
C SER A 145 -1.54 14.15 -0.77
N TRP A 146 -1.69 13.27 -1.76
CA TRP A 146 -2.53 13.54 -2.93
C TRP A 146 -4.02 13.37 -2.62
N LEU A 147 -4.39 12.42 -1.76
CA LEU A 147 -5.79 12.26 -1.32
C LEU A 147 -6.29 13.45 -0.50
N GLU A 148 -5.39 14.13 0.21
CA GLU A 148 -5.70 15.34 0.98
C GLU A 148 -5.81 16.60 0.12
N SER A 149 -5.28 16.58 -1.12
CA SER A 149 -5.42 17.69 -2.05
C SER A 149 -6.75 17.60 -2.80
N ARG A 150 -7.79 18.25 -2.29
CA ARG A 150 -9.07 18.50 -2.97
C ARG A 150 -9.16 19.96 -3.42
#